data_AF-A0A0E3S8Z5-F1
#
_entry.id   AF-A0A0E3S8Z5-F1
#
_cell.length_a   1.000
_cell.length_b   1.000
_cell.length_c   1.000
_cell.angle_alpha   90.00
_cell.angle_beta   90.00
_cell.angle_gamma   90.00
#
_symmetry.space_group_name_H-M   'P 1'
#
loop_
_entity.id
_entity.type
_entity.pdbx_description
1 polymer ?
#
loop_
_entity_poly.entity_id
_entity_poly.type
_entity_poly.pdbx_seq_one_letter_code
_entity_poly.pdbx_strand_id
1 'polypeptide(L)'
;MSESEEDLEEEIEPIIEESTLDAVLKEESPEAETVTASLGNAHIPIEDLKKAEYRKKVEERKRAEEKKRAEEKKVEEEKPPEEKKSFFKKVVPKVGFAQKAKALVFNREVYLDSKDLEEPMWELEMGLLESDLALSVSEAIVESVKKQLTGTTKRIGSNTGEIVEAALRKSILDVVSANTFDFDDYVKNRQKPVHIVFVGINGTGKTTSISKMTHRLLKSGYSVVLAAGDTFRAGAIDQLGIHASRLGVNMIKHQAGADPAAVIYDAVQYAKAHKIDFVLSDTAGRMHTNMNLMAQMEKICRVSSPDLIIFVDEAVAGNDAVERAAQFNEAVPIDGSILTKIDADSKGGAAISIAYITGKPILFFGMGQGYEDLKKFDPEWFVDQLFNQ
;
A
#
# COMPACT_ATOMS: atom_id res chain seq x y z
N MET A 1 7.68 9.73 40.24
CA MET A 1 8.65 8.71 39.80
C MET A 1 8.48 8.60 38.30
N SER A 2 9.00 9.54 37.51
CA SER A 2 10.41 9.78 37.13
C SER A 2 10.87 8.83 36.01
N GLU A 3 11.14 9.44 34.85
CA GLU A 3 12.12 9.07 33.81
C GLU A 3 11.84 7.77 33.03
N SER A 4 11.79 7.72 31.69
CA SER A 4 12.74 8.21 30.65
C SER A 4 12.02 8.07 29.28
N GLU A 5 12.00 9.06 28.35
CA GLU A 5 13.04 9.45 27.36
C GLU A 5 13.56 8.24 26.54
N GLU A 6 13.35 8.15 25.23
CA GLU A 6 14.19 8.64 24.11
C GLU A 6 13.60 8.02 22.80
N ASP A 7 13.73 8.46 21.55
CA ASP A 7 14.33 9.62 20.89
C ASP A 7 13.79 9.70 19.45
N LEU A 8 13.49 10.91 18.97
CA LEU A 8 13.29 11.27 17.56
C LEU A 8 14.56 11.99 17.10
N GLU A 9 15.53 11.25 16.56
CA GLU A 9 16.67 11.83 15.86
C GLU A 9 16.22 12.30 14.46
N GLU A 10 15.90 13.59 14.32
CA GLU A 10 15.98 14.27 13.02
C GLU A 10 17.46 14.51 12.70
N GLU A 11 17.92 13.97 11.58
CA GLU A 11 19.25 14.25 11.00
C GLU A 11 19.40 15.74 10.70
N ILE A 12 20.08 16.45 11.59
CA ILE A 12 20.63 17.78 11.32
C ILE A 12 21.92 17.59 10.53
N GLU A 13 21.93 17.98 9.24
CA GLU A 13 23.20 18.11 8.50
C GLU A 13 24.12 19.09 9.24
N PRO A 14 25.41 18.77 9.43
CA PRO A 14 26.29 19.61 10.22
C PRO A 14 26.49 20.96 9.54
N ILE A 15 26.43 22.02 10.33
CA ILE A 15 26.87 23.35 9.91
C ILE A 15 28.36 23.27 9.65
N ILE A 16 28.73 23.34 8.37
CA ILE A 16 30.11 23.39 7.92
C ILE A 16 30.75 24.69 8.45
N GLU A 17 31.72 24.57 9.36
CA GLU A 17 32.52 25.70 9.85
C GLU A 17 33.25 26.38 8.67
N GLU A 18 33.40 27.71 8.77
CA GLU A 18 34.03 28.60 7.77
C GLU A 18 35.46 28.18 7.37
N SER A 19 36.08 27.25 8.12
CA SER A 19 37.42 26.70 7.91
C SER A 19 37.52 25.60 6.84
N THR A 20 36.41 25.14 6.25
CA THR A 20 36.41 24.04 5.25
C THR A 20 35.96 24.48 3.84
N LEU A 21 35.76 25.78 3.63
CA LEU A 21 35.33 26.35 2.35
C LEU A 21 36.37 26.17 1.21
N ASP A 22 37.66 26.09 1.55
CA ASP A 22 38.75 25.93 0.57
C ASP A 22 38.88 24.50 0.00
N ALA A 23 38.28 23.50 0.66
CA ALA A 23 38.30 22.10 0.21
C ALA A 23 37.19 21.81 -0.80
N VAL A 24 35.99 22.39 -0.60
CA VAL A 24 34.84 22.20 -1.49
C VAL A 24 35.05 22.90 -2.84
N LEU A 25 35.78 24.01 -2.87
CA LEU A 25 36.07 24.78 -4.09
C LEU A 25 37.11 24.14 -5.04
N LYS A 26 37.75 23.02 -4.64
CA LYS A 26 38.75 22.33 -5.47
C LYS A 26 38.21 21.13 -6.27
N GLU A 27 37.02 20.62 -5.96
CA GLU A 27 36.49 19.42 -6.64
C GLU A 27 35.56 19.71 -7.83
N GLU A 28 35.12 20.95 -8.05
CA GLU A 28 34.37 21.33 -9.25
C GLU A 28 35.18 22.26 -10.15
N SER A 29 36.06 21.67 -10.96
CA SER A 29 36.62 22.35 -12.12
C SER A 29 36.39 21.53 -13.39
N PRO A 30 35.48 22.01 -14.27
CA PRO A 30 35.64 21.84 -15.70
C PRO A 30 36.04 23.17 -16.32
N GLU A 31 37.20 23.13 -16.97
CA GLU A 31 37.66 23.89 -18.13
C GLU A 31 37.13 25.32 -18.35
N ALA A 32 38.09 26.25 -18.36
CA ALA A 32 37.91 27.64 -18.73
C ALA A 32 37.43 27.81 -20.19
N GLU A 33 36.29 28.46 -20.37
CA GLU A 33 36.00 29.25 -21.57
C GLU A 33 35.76 30.71 -21.19
N THR A 34 36.63 31.56 -21.73
CA THR A 34 36.56 33.01 -21.66
C THR A 34 35.42 33.53 -22.53
N VAL A 35 34.44 34.23 -21.92
CA VAL A 35 33.57 35.15 -22.66
C VAL A 35 33.44 36.47 -21.91
N THR A 36 33.95 37.53 -22.53
CA THR A 36 33.87 38.92 -22.09
C THR A 36 32.49 39.51 -22.38
N ALA A 37 31.91 40.21 -21.41
CA ALA A 37 30.90 41.25 -21.67
C ALA A 37 31.33 42.53 -20.96
N SER A 38 31.58 43.59 -21.75
CA SER A 38 31.94 44.92 -21.29
C SER A 38 30.69 45.72 -20.97
N LEU A 39 30.62 46.29 -19.76
CA LEU A 39 29.88 47.51 -19.43
C LEU A 39 30.48 48.12 -18.14
N GLY A 40 31.21 49.24 -18.30
CA GLY A 40 31.39 50.24 -17.23
C GLY A 40 32.50 50.00 -16.19
N ASN A 41 33.34 51.01 -16.01
CA ASN A 41 34.48 51.04 -15.08
C ASN A 41 34.08 50.82 -13.60
N ALA A 42 34.20 49.60 -13.12
CA ALA A 42 34.66 49.23 -11.77
C ALA A 42 34.98 47.73 -11.76
N HIS A 43 36.24 47.34 -11.53
CA HIS A 43 36.60 45.93 -11.35
C HIS A 43 36.10 45.47 -9.98
N ILE A 44 34.96 44.79 -9.94
CA ILE A 44 34.54 43.98 -8.80
C ILE A 44 34.74 42.52 -9.23
N PRO A 45 35.56 41.72 -8.52
CA PRO A 45 35.69 40.29 -8.81
C PRO A 45 34.32 39.61 -8.82
N ILE A 46 34.03 38.80 -9.84
CA ILE A 46 32.76 38.05 -9.97
C ILE A 46 32.50 37.16 -8.74
N GLU A 47 33.55 36.73 -8.03
CA GLU A 47 33.47 36.02 -6.76
C GLU A 47 32.85 36.86 -5.63
N ASP A 48 33.09 38.17 -5.59
CA ASP A 48 32.54 39.04 -4.56
C ASP A 48 31.05 39.32 -4.80
N LEU A 49 30.63 39.38 -6.06
CA LEU A 49 29.21 39.47 -6.43
C LEU A 49 28.45 38.19 -6.06
N LYS A 50 29.01 37.00 -6.35
CA LYS A 50 28.41 35.72 -5.97
C LYS A 50 28.37 35.52 -4.44
N LYS A 51 29.42 35.91 -3.72
CA LYS A 51 29.43 35.89 -2.24
C LYS A 51 28.40 36.85 -1.65
N ALA A 52 28.23 38.04 -2.22
CA ALA A 52 27.22 38.99 -1.76
C ALA A 52 25.78 38.46 -1.98
N GLU A 53 25.53 37.82 -3.13
CA GLU A 53 24.23 37.24 -3.47
C GLU A 53 23.90 36.03 -2.56
N TYR A 54 24.89 35.21 -2.24
CA TYR A 54 24.74 34.09 -1.30
C TYR A 54 24.47 34.58 0.13
N ARG A 55 25.20 35.59 0.62
CA ARG A 55 24.94 36.21 1.94
C ARG A 55 23.51 36.74 2.04
N LYS A 56 23.01 37.35 0.96
CA LYS A 56 21.63 37.88 0.89
C LYS A 56 20.59 36.76 1.00
N LYS A 57 20.80 35.63 0.31
CA LYS A 57 19.93 34.45 0.40
C LYS A 57 19.93 33.82 1.79
N VAL A 58 21.08 33.80 2.47
CA VAL A 58 21.20 33.31 3.86
C VAL A 58 20.47 34.22 4.84
N GLU A 59 20.57 35.55 4.66
CA GLU A 59 19.85 36.53 5.49
C GLU A 59 18.32 36.44 5.30
N GLU A 60 17.86 36.24 4.06
CA GLU A 60 16.44 36.04 3.77
C GLU A 60 15.89 34.76 4.39
N ARG A 61 16.66 33.66 4.39
CA ARG A 61 16.29 32.41 5.07
C ARG A 61 16.20 32.59 6.58
N LYS A 62 17.17 33.28 7.20
CA LYS A 62 17.13 33.57 8.65
C LYS A 62 15.89 34.40 9.03
N ARG A 63 15.53 35.42 8.24
CA ARG A 63 14.32 36.22 8.47
C ARG A 63 13.02 35.43 8.29
N ALA A 64 13.00 34.45 7.37
CA ALA A 64 11.84 33.58 7.17
C ALA A 64 11.65 32.62 8.36
N GLU A 65 12.74 32.08 8.92
CA GLU A 65 12.71 31.24 10.11
C GLU A 65 12.31 32.02 11.37
N GLU A 66 12.82 33.24 11.55
CA GLU A 66 12.39 34.11 12.67
C GLU A 66 10.90 34.45 12.60
N LYS A 67 10.35 34.65 11.40
CA LYS A 67 8.91 34.84 11.20
C LYS A 67 8.10 33.60 11.54
N LYS A 68 8.51 32.41 11.07
CA LYS A 68 7.85 31.15 11.42
C LYS A 68 7.84 30.92 12.93
N ARG A 69 8.97 31.14 13.59
CA ARG A 69 9.10 30.98 15.05
C ARG A 69 8.27 31.99 15.84
N ALA A 70 8.03 33.18 15.29
CA ALA A 70 7.15 34.18 15.89
C ALA A 70 5.65 33.85 15.66
N GLU A 71 5.29 33.20 14.56
CA GLU A 71 3.93 32.72 14.29
C GLU A 71 3.57 31.51 15.16
N GLU A 72 4.51 30.55 15.34
CA GLU A 72 4.32 29.40 16.23
C GLU A 72 4.10 29.82 17.68
N LYS A 73 4.85 30.82 18.17
CA LYS A 73 4.65 31.38 19.52
C LYS A 73 3.31 32.10 19.71
N LYS A 74 2.69 32.60 18.64
CA LYS A 74 1.35 33.24 18.72
C LYS A 74 0.22 32.22 18.78
N VAL A 75 0.41 31.04 18.22
CA VAL A 75 -0.59 29.95 18.26
C VAL A 75 -0.62 29.29 19.65
N GLU A 76 0.47 29.35 20.40
CA GLU A 76 0.59 28.73 21.74
C GLU A 76 0.00 29.60 22.88
N GLU A 77 -0.30 30.89 22.66
CA GLU A 77 -0.83 31.81 23.69
C GLU A 77 -2.37 31.92 23.76
N GLU A 78 -3.13 31.28 22.87
CA GLU A 78 -4.60 31.22 22.98
C GLU A 78 -5.04 30.10 23.95
N LYS A 79 -5.28 30.47 25.20
CA LYS A 79 -5.86 29.58 26.23
C LYS A 79 -7.28 29.10 25.85
N PRO A 80 -7.61 27.81 26.08
CA PRO A 80 -8.99 27.34 25.95
C PRO A 80 -9.88 27.85 27.11
N PRO A 81 -11.18 28.09 26.87
CA PRO A 81 -12.11 28.45 27.94
C PRO A 81 -12.46 27.24 28.83
N GLU A 82 -12.59 27.51 30.13
CA GLU A 82 -12.81 26.56 31.22
C GLU A 82 -14.02 25.62 31.03
N GLU A 83 -13.80 24.34 31.33
CA GLU A 83 -14.81 23.28 31.39
C GLU A 83 -15.77 23.44 32.58
N LYS A 84 -17.07 23.47 32.30
CA LYS A 84 -18.11 23.08 33.26
C LYS A 84 -18.57 21.65 32.96
N LYS A 85 -18.47 20.84 34.01
CA LYS A 85 -18.99 19.49 34.27
C LYS A 85 -20.11 18.96 33.36
N SER A 86 -20.00 17.65 33.11
CA SER A 86 -21.03 16.69 32.71
C SER A 86 -21.20 16.49 31.21
N PHE A 87 -20.72 15.36 30.69
CA PHE A 87 -21.55 14.19 30.38
C PHE A 87 -20.62 13.09 29.85
N PHE A 88 -20.69 11.89 30.43
CA PHE A 88 -20.03 10.70 29.92
C PHE A 88 -20.43 10.49 28.45
N LYS A 89 -19.52 10.79 27.51
CA LYS A 89 -19.70 10.45 26.10
C LYS A 89 -19.36 8.96 25.95
N LYS A 90 -20.41 8.15 26.08
CA LYS A 90 -20.44 6.74 25.74
C LYS A 90 -19.78 6.58 24.36
N VAL A 91 -18.72 5.79 24.28
CA VAL A 91 -18.14 5.36 23.00
C VAL A 91 -19.26 4.67 22.23
N VAL A 92 -19.71 5.29 21.14
CA VAL A 92 -20.67 4.67 20.22
C VAL A 92 -19.86 3.66 19.40
N PRO A 93 -20.18 2.36 19.41
CA PRO A 93 -19.51 1.42 18.55
C PRO A 93 -19.76 1.82 17.09
N LYS A 94 -18.71 1.89 16.27
CA LYS A 94 -18.87 2.06 14.82
C LYS A 94 -19.58 0.81 14.29
N VAL A 95 -20.85 0.97 13.97
CA VAL A 95 -21.74 -0.09 13.48
C VAL A 95 -21.29 -0.47 12.06
N GLY A 96 -20.84 -1.72 11.86
CA GLY A 96 -20.43 -2.23 10.55
C GLY A 96 -21.61 -2.39 9.59
N PHE A 97 -21.35 -2.46 8.28
CA PHE A 97 -22.41 -2.59 7.27
C PHE A 97 -23.31 -3.81 7.49
N ALA A 98 -22.78 -4.91 8.06
CA ALA A 98 -23.55 -6.10 8.42
C ALA A 98 -24.63 -5.81 9.47
N GLN A 99 -24.34 -4.95 10.45
CA GLN A 99 -25.30 -4.55 11.47
C GLN A 99 -26.34 -3.56 10.91
N LYS A 100 -25.96 -2.68 9.98
CA LYS A 100 -26.91 -1.83 9.24
C LYS A 100 -27.85 -2.67 8.36
N ALA A 101 -27.33 -3.68 7.66
CA ALA A 101 -28.15 -4.61 6.87
C ALA A 101 -29.18 -5.35 7.74
N LYS A 102 -28.79 -5.82 8.94
CA LYS A 102 -29.72 -6.42 9.92
C LYS A 102 -30.79 -5.44 10.41
N ALA A 103 -30.47 -4.15 10.48
CA ALA A 103 -31.39 -3.11 10.93
C ALA A 103 -32.41 -2.67 9.87
N LEU A 104 -32.21 -3.06 8.59
CA LEU A 104 -33.17 -2.82 7.52
C LEU A 104 -34.43 -3.69 7.70
N VAL A 105 -35.36 -3.20 8.52
CA VAL A 105 -36.67 -3.81 8.74
C VAL A 105 -37.68 -3.18 7.79
N PHE A 106 -38.07 -3.91 6.75
CA PHE A 106 -39.13 -3.46 5.86
C PHE A 106 -40.49 -3.61 6.56
N ASN A 107 -41.16 -2.47 6.77
CA ASN A 107 -42.45 -2.37 7.47
C ASN A 107 -43.65 -2.94 6.71
N ARG A 108 -43.47 -3.38 5.46
CA ARG A 108 -44.56 -3.95 4.64
C ARG A 108 -44.34 -5.44 4.40
N GLU A 109 -45.27 -6.22 4.93
CA GLU A 109 -45.53 -7.57 4.43
C GLU A 109 -46.15 -7.45 3.05
N VAL A 110 -45.72 -8.31 2.11
CA VAL A 110 -46.25 -8.50 0.74
C VAL A 110 -45.60 -7.61 -0.34
N TYR A 111 -44.95 -8.27 -1.31
CA TYR A 111 -44.27 -7.75 -2.52
C TYR A 111 -43.42 -6.46 -2.34
N LEU A 112 -42.10 -6.63 -2.29
CA LEU A 112 -41.17 -5.49 -2.39
C LEU A 112 -41.19 -4.95 -3.83
N ASP A 113 -41.94 -3.88 -4.04
CA ASP A 113 -41.85 -3.08 -5.26
C ASP A 113 -40.57 -2.25 -5.25
N SER A 114 -40.09 -1.82 -6.42
CA SER A 114 -38.82 -1.12 -6.56
C SER A 114 -38.74 0.17 -5.74
N LYS A 115 -39.89 0.80 -5.47
CA LYS A 115 -40.02 2.04 -4.69
C LYS A 115 -39.88 1.83 -3.18
N ASP A 116 -40.38 0.71 -2.65
CA ASP A 116 -40.27 0.40 -1.21
C ASP A 116 -38.83 0.00 -0.83
N LEU A 117 -37.99 -0.30 -1.83
CA LEU A 117 -36.58 -0.64 -1.66
C LEU A 117 -35.65 0.58 -1.71
N GLU A 118 -36.06 1.74 -2.21
CA GLU A 118 -35.15 2.87 -2.48
C GLU A 118 -34.44 3.39 -1.22
N GLU A 119 -35.18 3.75 -0.18
CA GLU A 119 -34.63 4.30 1.07
C GLU A 119 -33.75 3.26 1.83
N PRO A 120 -34.19 2.00 2.02
CA PRO A 120 -33.34 0.95 2.60
C PRO A 120 -32.05 0.65 1.82
N MET A 121 -32.12 0.71 0.48
CA MET A 121 -30.93 0.48 -0.36
C MET A 121 -29.95 1.65 -0.29
N TRP A 122 -30.45 2.89 -0.16
CA TRP A 122 -29.60 4.05 0.06
C TRP A 122 -28.89 4.00 1.43
N GLU A 123 -29.60 3.60 2.49
CA GLU A 123 -28.97 3.41 3.81
C GLU A 123 -27.91 2.30 3.79
N LEU A 124 -28.17 1.21 3.06
CA LEU A 124 -27.19 0.15 2.84
C LEU A 124 -25.95 0.68 2.12
N GLU A 125 -26.14 1.44 1.04
CA GLU A 125 -25.06 2.06 0.28
C GLU A 125 -24.18 2.94 1.17
N MET A 126 -24.78 3.82 1.97
CA MET A 126 -24.04 4.66 2.91
C MET A 126 -23.27 3.82 3.94
N GLY A 127 -23.83 2.70 4.40
CA GLY A 127 -23.14 1.75 5.26
C GLY A 127 -21.92 1.08 4.62
N LEU A 128 -21.99 0.76 3.33
CA LEU A 128 -20.87 0.19 2.58
C LEU A 128 -19.76 1.23 2.37
N LEU A 129 -20.12 2.47 2.00
CA LEU A 129 -19.16 3.57 1.85
C LEU A 129 -18.43 3.88 3.16
N GLU A 130 -19.15 3.93 4.29
CA GLU A 130 -18.54 4.10 5.62
C GLU A 130 -17.59 2.96 6.00
N SER A 131 -17.74 1.79 5.36
CA SER A 131 -16.90 0.61 5.54
C SER A 131 -15.69 0.58 4.58
N ASP A 132 -15.34 1.74 3.99
CA ASP A 132 -14.23 1.91 3.05
C ASP A 132 -14.37 1.09 1.76
N LEU A 133 -15.61 0.78 1.35
CA LEU A 133 -15.86 0.29 -0.01
C LEU A 133 -15.85 1.47 -0.99
N ALA A 134 -15.27 1.24 -2.17
CA ALA A 134 -15.32 2.22 -3.25
C ALA A 134 -16.77 2.43 -3.73
N LEU A 135 -17.07 3.61 -4.25
CA LEU A 135 -18.42 3.98 -4.69
C LEU A 135 -18.99 3.00 -5.73
N SER A 136 -18.22 2.75 -6.79
CA SER A 136 -18.63 1.83 -7.86
C SER A 136 -18.89 0.40 -7.38
N VAL A 137 -18.23 -0.01 -6.30
CA VAL A 137 -18.37 -1.34 -5.69
C VAL A 137 -19.63 -1.37 -4.83
N SER A 138 -19.85 -0.32 -4.04
CA SER A 138 -21.06 -0.15 -3.22
C SER A 138 -22.32 -0.14 -4.10
N GLU A 139 -22.31 0.66 -5.18
CA GLU A 139 -23.39 0.71 -6.17
C GLU A 139 -23.67 -0.67 -6.77
N ALA A 140 -22.63 -1.40 -7.17
CA ALA A 140 -22.76 -2.74 -7.75
C ALA A 140 -23.34 -3.76 -6.77
N ILE A 141 -22.91 -3.72 -5.50
CA ILE A 141 -23.42 -4.59 -4.45
C ILE A 141 -24.89 -4.28 -4.17
N VAL A 142 -25.25 -3.01 -4.02
CA VAL A 142 -26.64 -2.56 -3.75
C VAL A 142 -27.56 -2.96 -4.89
N GLU A 143 -27.14 -2.77 -6.13
CA GLU A 143 -27.92 -3.18 -7.31
C GLU A 143 -28.10 -4.71 -7.35
N SER A 144 -27.06 -5.49 -7.00
CA SER A 144 -27.16 -6.94 -6.88
C SER A 144 -28.14 -7.36 -5.78
N VAL A 145 -28.09 -6.72 -4.61
CA VAL A 145 -29.03 -6.96 -3.51
C VAL A 145 -30.45 -6.64 -3.95
N LYS A 146 -30.68 -5.46 -4.55
CA LYS A 146 -32.00 -5.04 -5.06
C LYS A 146 -32.58 -6.06 -6.03
N LYS A 147 -31.78 -6.57 -6.97
CA LYS A 147 -32.20 -7.62 -7.92
C LYS A 147 -32.58 -8.93 -7.24
N GLN A 148 -31.86 -9.35 -6.20
CA GLN A 148 -32.16 -10.57 -5.45
C GLN A 148 -33.42 -10.44 -4.57
N LEU A 149 -33.76 -9.22 -4.14
CA LEU A 149 -34.95 -8.95 -3.34
C LEU A 149 -36.20 -8.70 -4.19
N THR A 150 -36.04 -8.15 -5.40
CA THR A 150 -37.14 -7.86 -6.32
C THR A 150 -37.80 -9.15 -6.81
N GLY A 151 -39.12 -9.27 -6.66
CA GLY A 151 -39.89 -10.45 -7.09
C GLY A 151 -39.87 -11.63 -6.11
N THR A 152 -39.16 -11.52 -4.98
CA THR A 152 -39.12 -12.55 -3.95
C THR A 152 -40.39 -12.48 -3.09
N THR A 153 -41.17 -13.57 -3.08
CA THR A 153 -42.40 -13.66 -2.26
C THR A 153 -42.03 -14.05 -0.83
N LYS A 154 -42.26 -13.14 0.11
CA LYS A 154 -42.02 -13.33 1.55
C LYS A 154 -42.82 -14.53 2.07
N ARG A 155 -42.17 -15.50 2.74
CA ARG A 155 -42.89 -16.47 3.58
C ARG A 155 -43.38 -15.74 4.82
N ILE A 156 -44.64 -15.93 5.20
CA ILE A 156 -45.23 -15.35 6.41
C ILE A 156 -44.33 -15.72 7.61
N GLY A 157 -43.84 -14.73 8.36
CA GLY A 157 -42.99 -14.90 9.54
C GLY A 157 -41.46 -14.82 9.34
N SER A 158 -40.95 -14.57 8.12
CA SER A 158 -39.50 -14.38 7.91
C SER A 158 -39.01 -12.99 8.35
N ASN A 159 -37.92 -12.94 9.12
CA ASN A 159 -37.25 -11.70 9.51
C ASN A 159 -36.65 -11.00 8.28
N THR A 160 -37.17 -9.83 7.90
CA THR A 160 -36.75 -9.17 6.67
C THR A 160 -35.28 -8.74 6.69
N GLY A 161 -34.72 -8.45 7.86
CA GLY A 161 -33.30 -8.14 8.01
C GLY A 161 -32.41 -9.33 7.66
N GLU A 162 -32.81 -10.55 8.00
CA GLU A 162 -32.06 -11.78 7.66
C GLU A 162 -32.05 -12.04 6.15
N ILE A 163 -33.13 -11.71 5.45
CA ILE A 163 -33.19 -11.87 3.99
C ILE A 163 -32.22 -10.90 3.30
N VAL A 164 -32.18 -9.64 3.75
CA VAL A 164 -31.27 -8.63 3.19
C VAL A 164 -29.83 -8.93 3.55
N GLU A 165 -29.55 -9.37 4.77
CA GLU A 165 -28.23 -9.83 5.16
C GLU A 165 -27.77 -11.00 4.29
N ALA A 166 -28.64 -12.00 4.04
CA ALA A 166 -28.32 -13.13 3.18
C ALA A 166 -28.04 -12.70 1.73
N ALA A 167 -28.85 -11.79 1.18
CA ALA A 167 -28.64 -11.23 -0.14
C ALA A 167 -27.31 -10.45 -0.22
N LEU A 168 -26.99 -9.65 0.80
CA LEU A 168 -25.75 -8.90 0.89
C LEU A 168 -24.52 -9.80 1.04
N ARG A 169 -24.58 -10.81 1.92
CA ARG A 169 -23.55 -11.86 2.07
C ARG A 169 -23.24 -12.48 0.73
N LYS A 170 -24.29 -12.89 -0.01
CA LYS A 170 -24.16 -13.48 -1.34
C LYS A 170 -23.55 -12.50 -2.34
N SER A 171 -24.02 -11.25 -2.39
CA SER A 171 -23.48 -10.23 -3.30
C SER A 171 -21.98 -9.97 -3.06
N ILE A 172 -21.56 -9.90 -1.80
CA ILE A 172 -20.14 -9.73 -1.46
C ILE A 172 -19.35 -10.97 -1.85
N LEU A 173 -19.85 -12.17 -1.54
CA LEU A 173 -19.20 -13.43 -1.90
C LEU A 173 -19.01 -13.54 -3.42
N ASP A 174 -20.03 -13.19 -4.20
CA ASP A 174 -19.98 -13.18 -5.66
C ASP A 174 -18.88 -12.23 -6.17
N VAL A 175 -18.73 -11.05 -5.56
CA VAL A 175 -17.67 -10.08 -5.90
C VAL A 175 -16.28 -10.65 -5.63
N VAL A 176 -16.04 -11.17 -4.42
CA VAL A 176 -14.69 -11.65 -4.04
C VAL A 176 -14.34 -13.00 -4.65
N SER A 177 -15.32 -13.75 -5.16
CA SER A 177 -15.16 -15.06 -5.79
C SER A 177 -15.22 -15.03 -7.32
N ALA A 178 -15.42 -13.86 -7.93
CA ALA A 178 -15.59 -13.73 -9.38
C ALA A 178 -14.39 -14.26 -10.18
N ASN A 179 -13.18 -14.12 -9.63
CA ASN A 179 -11.93 -14.56 -10.25
C ASN A 179 -11.19 -15.49 -9.29
N THR A 180 -11.57 -16.76 -9.26
CA THR A 180 -10.88 -17.76 -8.45
C THR A 180 -9.55 -18.16 -9.09
N PHE A 181 -8.49 -18.10 -8.29
CA PHE A 181 -7.16 -18.59 -8.66
C PHE A 181 -6.60 -19.38 -7.48
N ASP A 182 -6.38 -20.68 -7.68
CA ASP A 182 -5.71 -21.49 -6.68
C ASP A 182 -4.19 -21.39 -6.89
N PHE A 183 -3.55 -20.58 -6.04
CA PHE A 183 -2.10 -20.44 -6.04
C PHE A 183 -1.38 -21.78 -5.88
N ASP A 184 -1.84 -22.63 -4.96
CA ASP A 184 -1.14 -23.88 -4.64
C ASP A 184 -1.23 -24.89 -5.80
N ASP A 185 -2.41 -24.98 -6.45
CA ASP A 185 -2.59 -25.81 -7.64
C ASP A 185 -1.77 -25.27 -8.83
N TYR A 186 -1.81 -23.96 -9.07
CA TYR A 186 -1.03 -23.32 -10.13
C TYR A 186 0.46 -23.64 -9.99
N VAL A 187 1.04 -23.35 -8.82
CA VAL A 187 2.49 -23.51 -8.64
C VAL A 187 2.93 -24.97 -8.64
N LYS A 188 2.06 -25.90 -8.24
CA LYS A 188 2.33 -27.34 -8.28
C LYS A 188 2.41 -27.87 -9.71
N ASN A 189 1.54 -27.38 -10.60
CA ASN A 189 1.43 -27.86 -11.98
C ASN A 189 2.27 -27.05 -12.98
N ARG A 190 2.85 -25.92 -12.56
CA ARG A 190 3.71 -25.07 -13.40
C ARG A 190 5.13 -25.62 -13.55
N GLN A 191 5.72 -25.43 -14.72
CA GLN A 191 7.15 -25.73 -14.95
C GLN A 191 8.04 -24.83 -14.07
N LYS A 192 9.13 -25.40 -13.57
CA LYS A 192 10.08 -24.70 -12.67
C LYS A 192 11.24 -24.05 -13.44
N PRO A 193 11.83 -22.95 -12.94
CA PRO A 193 11.41 -22.20 -11.77
C PRO A 193 10.13 -21.41 -12.02
N VAL A 194 9.26 -21.30 -11.00
CA VAL A 194 8.14 -20.35 -11.02
C VAL A 194 8.68 -18.99 -10.57
N HIS A 195 8.61 -17.99 -11.43
CA HIS A 195 9.07 -16.64 -11.16
C HIS A 195 7.93 -15.72 -10.73
N ILE A 196 8.00 -15.21 -9.51
CA ILE A 196 6.98 -14.33 -8.91
C ILE A 196 7.60 -12.96 -8.62
N VAL A 197 6.99 -11.91 -9.16
CA VAL A 197 7.39 -10.51 -8.91
C VAL A 197 6.38 -9.86 -7.99
N PHE A 198 6.86 -9.23 -6.92
CA PHE A 198 6.01 -8.55 -5.94
C PHE A 198 6.09 -7.05 -6.17
N VAL A 199 4.94 -6.41 -6.37
CA VAL A 199 4.81 -4.98 -6.66
C VAL A 199 3.91 -4.30 -5.64
N GLY A 200 3.96 -2.97 -5.57
CA GLY A 200 3.22 -2.17 -4.59
C GLY A 200 4.10 -1.08 -3.99
N ILE A 201 3.55 -0.26 -3.10
CA ILE A 201 4.28 0.92 -2.60
C ILE A 201 5.15 0.62 -1.37
N ASN A 202 5.99 1.56 -0.97
CA ASN A 202 6.83 1.43 0.22
C ASN A 202 5.98 1.39 1.49
N GLY A 203 6.39 0.62 2.50
CA GLY A 203 5.73 0.57 3.80
C GLY A 203 4.53 -0.37 3.91
N THR A 204 4.06 -0.94 2.80
CA THR A 204 2.88 -1.84 2.77
C THR A 204 3.19 -3.29 3.12
N GLY A 205 4.46 -3.62 3.35
CA GLY A 205 4.88 -4.96 3.76
C GLY A 205 5.24 -5.92 2.63
N LYS A 206 5.67 -5.43 1.45
CA LYS A 206 6.21 -6.25 0.34
C LYS A 206 7.31 -7.23 0.78
N THR A 207 8.44 -6.73 1.27
CA THR A 207 9.60 -7.53 1.68
C THR A 207 9.22 -8.56 2.77
N THR A 208 8.36 -8.16 3.72
CA THR A 208 7.83 -9.08 4.74
C THR A 208 6.92 -10.15 4.13
N SER A 209 6.08 -9.80 3.17
CA SER A 209 5.19 -10.74 2.47
C SER A 209 5.98 -11.74 1.63
N ILE A 210 7.05 -11.31 0.96
CA ILE A 210 8.01 -12.18 0.26
C ILE A 210 8.63 -13.17 1.23
N SER A 211 9.05 -12.71 2.41
CA SER A 211 9.67 -13.55 3.43
C SER A 211 8.70 -14.58 4.00
N LYS A 212 7.45 -14.21 4.25
CA LYS A 212 6.39 -15.14 4.64
C LYS A 212 6.07 -16.16 3.55
N MET A 213 5.98 -15.72 2.29
CA MET A 213 5.76 -16.62 1.15
C MET A 213 6.91 -17.61 1.00
N THR A 214 8.15 -17.15 1.15
CA THR A 214 9.36 -17.99 1.16
C THR A 214 9.23 -19.07 2.21
N HIS A 215 8.93 -18.69 3.45
CA HIS A 215 8.74 -19.63 4.56
C HIS A 215 7.65 -20.68 4.27
N ARG A 216 6.50 -20.24 3.73
CA ARG A 216 5.40 -21.13 3.32
C ARG A 216 5.83 -22.14 2.25
N LEU A 217 6.56 -21.70 1.24
CA LEU A 217 7.05 -22.56 0.15
C LEU A 217 8.10 -23.56 0.65
N LEU A 218 9.03 -23.12 1.50
CA LEU A 218 10.03 -23.99 2.15
C LEU A 218 9.35 -25.07 3.01
N LYS A 219 8.34 -24.70 3.81
CA LYS A 219 7.52 -25.65 4.58
C LYS A 219 6.79 -26.67 3.70
N SER A 220 6.50 -26.30 2.46
CA SER A 220 5.86 -27.17 1.47
C SER A 220 6.88 -28.03 0.71
N GLY A 221 8.17 -27.97 1.08
CA GLY A 221 9.24 -28.77 0.50
C GLY A 221 9.88 -28.21 -0.77
N TYR A 222 9.53 -26.97 -1.15
CA TYR A 222 10.09 -26.33 -2.34
C TYR A 222 11.37 -25.55 -2.03
N SER A 223 12.26 -25.47 -3.01
CA SER A 223 13.45 -24.61 -2.97
C SER A 223 13.15 -23.21 -3.48
N VAL A 224 13.74 -22.18 -2.85
CA VAL A 224 13.48 -20.77 -3.17
C VAL A 224 14.80 -20.00 -3.28
N VAL A 225 14.87 -19.08 -4.24
CA VAL A 225 15.89 -18.02 -4.30
C VAL A 225 15.21 -16.66 -4.33
N LEU A 226 15.79 -15.68 -3.64
CA LEU A 226 15.30 -14.30 -3.59
C LEU A 226 16.05 -13.41 -4.57
N ALA A 227 15.36 -12.46 -5.19
CA ALA A 227 15.97 -11.41 -6.00
C ALA A 227 15.76 -10.04 -5.36
N ALA A 228 16.86 -9.34 -5.04
CA ALA A 228 16.84 -8.02 -4.43
C ALA A 228 16.64 -6.92 -5.49
N GLY A 229 15.45 -6.84 -6.08
CA GLY A 229 15.11 -5.86 -7.11
C GLY A 229 14.75 -4.46 -6.59
N ASP A 230 14.54 -4.24 -5.29
CA ASP A 230 14.58 -2.88 -4.70
C ASP A 230 16.05 -2.44 -4.56
N THR A 231 16.66 -2.09 -5.69
CA THR A 231 18.06 -1.64 -5.72
C THR A 231 18.22 -0.18 -5.31
N PHE A 232 17.13 0.59 -5.24
CA PHE A 232 17.18 2.01 -4.92
C PHE A 232 17.54 2.24 -3.45
N ARG A 233 17.04 1.38 -2.56
CA ARG A 233 17.22 1.50 -1.12
C ARG A 233 18.23 0.46 -0.64
N ALA A 234 19.44 0.88 -0.27
CA ALA A 234 20.44 -0.02 0.31
C ALA A 234 19.88 -0.82 1.51
N GLY A 235 19.13 -0.16 2.40
CA GLY A 235 18.47 -0.82 3.53
C GLY A 235 17.41 -1.85 3.14
N ALA A 236 16.80 -1.76 1.95
CA ALA A 236 15.86 -2.79 1.48
C ALA A 236 16.60 -4.08 1.06
N ILE A 237 17.75 -3.94 0.38
CA ILE A 237 18.64 -5.06 0.05
C ILE A 237 19.10 -5.77 1.34
N ASP A 238 19.52 -5.00 2.35
CA ASP A 238 19.97 -5.56 3.62
C ASP A 238 18.83 -6.21 4.40
N GLN A 239 17.65 -5.59 4.43
CA GLN A 239 16.45 -6.16 5.05
C GLN A 239 16.08 -7.51 4.44
N LEU A 240 16.03 -7.60 3.10
CA LEU A 240 15.76 -8.87 2.41
C LEU A 240 16.88 -9.89 2.68
N GLY A 241 18.14 -9.44 2.76
CA GLY A 241 19.29 -10.29 3.09
C GLY A 241 19.25 -10.90 4.50
N ILE A 242 18.74 -10.14 5.49
CA ILE A 242 18.50 -10.68 6.84
C ILE A 242 17.45 -11.78 6.79
N HIS A 243 16.34 -11.58 6.07
CA HIS A 243 15.32 -12.62 5.89
C HIS A 243 15.87 -13.85 5.16
N ALA A 244 16.63 -13.64 4.08
CA ALA A 244 17.27 -14.72 3.33
C ALA A 244 18.15 -15.60 4.24
N SER A 245 18.97 -14.95 5.06
CA SER A 245 19.86 -15.62 6.02
C SER A 245 19.09 -16.38 7.09
N ARG A 246 18.02 -15.79 7.64
CA ARG A 246 17.17 -16.42 8.66
C ARG A 246 16.39 -17.62 8.12
N LEU A 247 15.99 -17.59 6.85
CA LEU A 247 15.24 -18.65 6.18
C LEU A 247 16.14 -19.69 5.50
N GLY A 248 17.45 -19.46 5.46
CA GLY A 248 18.43 -20.37 4.86
C GLY A 248 18.33 -20.44 3.33
N VAL A 249 17.93 -19.35 2.67
CA VAL A 249 17.80 -19.28 1.21
C VAL A 249 18.84 -18.34 0.60
N ASN A 250 19.23 -18.62 -0.63
CA ASN A 250 20.12 -17.74 -1.37
C ASN A 250 19.38 -16.49 -1.84
N MET A 251 20.12 -15.38 -1.94
CA MET A 251 19.63 -14.12 -2.47
C MET A 251 20.60 -13.58 -3.52
N ILE A 252 20.07 -13.26 -4.69
CA ILE A 252 20.80 -12.56 -5.74
C ILE A 252 20.61 -11.06 -5.54
N LYS A 253 21.73 -10.34 -5.46
CA LYS A 253 21.77 -8.88 -5.26
C LYS A 253 22.95 -8.27 -6.02
N HIS A 254 22.78 -7.04 -6.47
CA HIS A 254 23.86 -6.17 -6.97
C HIS A 254 24.09 -5.00 -6.01
N GLN A 255 25.00 -4.09 -6.35
CA GLN A 255 25.16 -2.84 -5.61
C GLN A 255 23.88 -1.97 -5.65
N ALA A 256 23.70 -1.11 -4.64
CA ALA A 256 22.63 -0.11 -4.64
C ALA A 256 22.73 0.78 -5.90
N GLY A 257 21.58 1.13 -6.46
CA GLY A 257 21.46 1.87 -7.73
C GLY A 257 21.64 1.01 -8.99
N ALA A 258 21.92 -0.29 -8.88
CA ALA A 258 21.95 -1.19 -10.04
C ALA A 258 20.57 -1.32 -10.71
N ASP A 259 20.54 -1.81 -11.96
CA ASP A 259 19.30 -2.06 -12.69
C ASP A 259 18.50 -3.24 -12.09
N PRO A 260 17.28 -3.05 -11.55
CA PRO A 260 16.48 -4.14 -10.99
C PRO A 260 16.19 -5.27 -11.97
N ALA A 261 15.98 -4.93 -13.25
CA ALA A 261 15.70 -5.94 -14.27
C ALA A 261 16.89 -6.90 -14.46
N ALA A 262 18.13 -6.39 -14.32
CA ALA A 262 19.33 -7.22 -14.38
C ALA A 262 19.44 -8.15 -13.16
N VAL A 263 19.21 -7.64 -11.95
CA VAL A 263 19.23 -8.46 -10.72
C VAL A 263 18.21 -9.61 -10.80
N ILE A 264 16.99 -9.30 -11.23
CA ILE A 264 15.91 -10.29 -11.35
C ILE A 264 16.23 -11.30 -12.46
N TYR A 265 16.77 -10.85 -13.60
CA TYR A 265 17.20 -11.75 -14.66
C TYR A 265 18.25 -12.74 -14.17
N ASP A 266 19.27 -12.27 -13.45
CA ASP A 266 20.34 -13.12 -12.92
C ASP A 266 19.81 -14.11 -11.87
N ALA A 267 18.81 -13.72 -11.07
CA ALA A 267 18.11 -14.63 -10.16
C ALA A 267 17.38 -15.76 -10.89
N VAL A 268 16.72 -15.44 -12.01
CA VAL A 268 16.06 -16.45 -12.86
C VAL A 268 17.08 -17.39 -13.50
N GLN A 269 18.22 -16.88 -13.99
CA GLN A 269 19.29 -17.72 -14.54
C GLN A 269 19.91 -18.61 -13.46
N TYR A 270 20.17 -18.06 -12.27
CA TYR A 270 20.67 -18.79 -11.13
C TYR A 270 19.73 -19.95 -10.76
N ALA A 271 18.43 -19.70 -10.66
CA ALA A 271 17.43 -20.71 -10.35
C ALA A 271 17.39 -21.84 -11.39
N LYS A 272 17.44 -21.50 -12.69
CA LYS A 272 17.51 -22.48 -13.78
C LYS A 272 18.76 -23.36 -13.69
N ALA A 273 19.92 -22.75 -13.45
CA ALA A 273 21.19 -23.47 -13.35
C ALA A 273 21.25 -24.41 -12.14
N HIS A 274 20.65 -24.00 -11.01
CA HIS A 274 20.66 -24.75 -9.75
C HIS A 274 19.40 -25.59 -9.53
N LYS A 275 18.47 -25.63 -10.49
CA LYS A 275 17.18 -26.34 -10.42
C LYS A 275 16.35 -25.94 -9.19
N ILE A 276 16.33 -24.65 -8.88
CA ILE A 276 15.51 -24.09 -7.80
C ILE A 276 14.06 -23.97 -8.27
N ASP A 277 13.10 -24.24 -7.39
CA ASP A 277 11.68 -24.29 -7.75
C ASP A 277 11.06 -22.90 -7.90
N PHE A 278 11.50 -21.91 -7.11
CA PHE A 278 10.92 -20.57 -7.09
C PHE A 278 11.95 -19.45 -7.09
N VAL A 279 11.62 -18.38 -7.82
CA VAL A 279 12.30 -17.08 -7.74
C VAL A 279 11.28 -16.08 -7.22
N LEU A 280 11.56 -15.47 -6.06
CA LEU A 280 10.71 -14.40 -5.51
C LEU A 280 11.46 -13.06 -5.59
N SER A 281 10.91 -12.14 -6.37
CA SER A 281 11.55 -10.87 -6.70
C SER A 281 10.91 -9.71 -5.96
N ASP A 282 11.69 -9.04 -5.11
CA ASP A 282 11.29 -7.77 -4.48
C ASP A 282 11.46 -6.61 -5.47
N THR A 283 10.65 -5.56 -5.36
CA THR A 283 10.76 -4.37 -6.21
C THR A 283 10.63 -3.09 -5.40
N ALA A 284 11.12 -1.98 -5.96
CA ALA A 284 10.89 -0.66 -5.40
C ALA A 284 9.39 -0.30 -5.35
N GLY A 285 8.99 0.59 -4.43
CA GLY A 285 7.60 0.99 -4.22
C GLY A 285 7.32 2.50 -4.18
N ARG A 286 7.99 3.31 -5.00
CA ARG A 286 7.80 4.78 -5.00
C ARG A 286 6.83 5.21 -6.11
N MET A 287 5.55 5.30 -5.80
CA MET A 287 4.50 5.45 -6.82
C MET A 287 4.01 6.91 -7.04
N HIS A 288 3.89 7.73 -5.99
CA HIS A 288 3.29 9.07 -6.08
C HIS A 288 4.05 10.13 -6.92
N THR A 289 5.29 9.86 -7.33
CA THR A 289 6.13 10.86 -7.99
C THR A 289 6.90 10.35 -9.20
N ASN A 290 6.66 9.12 -9.66
CA ASN A 290 7.61 8.50 -10.58
C ASN A 290 6.96 7.69 -11.71
N MET A 291 6.76 8.33 -12.87
CA MET A 291 6.58 7.64 -14.16
C MET A 291 7.64 6.55 -14.38
N ASN A 292 8.83 6.68 -13.76
CA ASN A 292 9.90 5.71 -13.85
C ASN A 292 9.59 4.36 -13.17
N LEU A 293 8.68 4.30 -12.18
CA LEU A 293 8.35 3.03 -11.52
C LEU A 293 7.62 2.09 -12.49
N MET A 294 6.60 2.59 -13.19
CA MET A 294 5.82 1.77 -14.12
C MET A 294 6.67 1.33 -15.32
N ALA A 295 7.49 2.22 -15.89
CA ALA A 295 8.44 1.86 -16.94
C ALA A 295 9.46 0.80 -16.48
N GLN A 296 9.88 0.86 -15.21
CA GLN A 296 10.74 -0.16 -14.62
C GLN A 296 10.02 -1.50 -14.47
N MET A 297 8.75 -1.50 -14.06
CA MET A 297 7.95 -2.73 -13.97
C MET A 297 7.75 -3.36 -15.35
N GLU A 298 7.41 -2.58 -16.37
CA GLU A 298 7.33 -3.05 -17.76
C GLU A 298 8.65 -3.67 -18.24
N LYS A 299 9.78 -3.03 -17.90
CA LYS A 299 11.11 -3.55 -18.23
C LYS A 299 11.39 -4.88 -17.53
N ILE A 300 11.07 -5.02 -16.24
CA ILE A 300 11.21 -6.27 -15.50
C ILE A 300 10.39 -7.36 -16.18
N CYS A 301 9.12 -7.10 -16.50
CA CYS A 301 8.23 -8.07 -17.13
C CYS A 301 8.76 -8.52 -18.49
N ARG A 302 9.27 -7.58 -19.29
CA ARG A 302 9.85 -7.87 -20.61
C ARG A 302 11.13 -8.71 -20.53
N VAL A 303 12.02 -8.43 -19.57
CA VAL A 303 13.34 -9.06 -19.48
C VAL A 303 13.28 -10.43 -18.79
N SER A 304 12.41 -10.58 -17.79
CA SER A 304 12.39 -11.75 -16.90
C SER A 304 11.15 -12.64 -17.05
N SER A 305 10.12 -12.20 -17.76
CA SER A 305 8.88 -12.93 -18.05
C SER A 305 8.29 -13.64 -16.82
N PRO A 306 7.78 -12.89 -15.82
CA PRO A 306 7.23 -13.46 -14.60
C PRO A 306 6.04 -14.39 -14.88
N ASP A 307 5.93 -15.46 -14.10
CA ASP A 307 4.77 -16.35 -14.09
C ASP A 307 3.60 -15.77 -13.30
N LEU A 308 3.90 -14.94 -12.28
CA LEU A 308 2.93 -14.22 -11.47
C LEU A 308 3.45 -12.84 -11.09
N ILE A 309 2.58 -11.84 -11.18
CA ILE A 309 2.80 -10.49 -10.66
C ILE A 309 1.81 -10.28 -9.52
N ILE A 310 2.34 -10.13 -8.30
CA ILE A 310 1.53 -10.04 -7.09
C ILE A 310 1.62 -8.63 -6.52
N PHE A 311 0.48 -7.95 -6.46
CA PHE A 311 0.36 -6.66 -5.81
C PHE A 311 0.30 -6.82 -4.29
N VAL A 312 0.98 -5.95 -3.53
CA VAL A 312 0.97 -5.97 -2.07
C VAL A 312 0.67 -4.57 -1.53
N ASP A 313 -0.43 -4.46 -0.79
CA ASP A 313 -0.82 -3.23 -0.10
C ASP A 313 -1.37 -3.52 1.30
N GLU A 314 -1.56 -2.49 2.10
CA GLU A 314 -2.14 -2.59 3.44
C GLU A 314 -3.66 -2.35 3.40
N ALA A 315 -4.44 -3.23 4.03
CA ALA A 315 -5.90 -3.13 4.05
C ALA A 315 -6.39 -1.84 4.76
N VAL A 316 -5.66 -1.40 5.78
CA VAL A 316 -5.96 -0.19 6.58
C VAL A 316 -5.92 1.12 5.77
N ALA A 317 -5.30 1.12 4.59
CA ALA A 317 -5.28 2.28 3.71
C ALA A 317 -6.61 2.51 2.98
N GLY A 318 -7.57 1.57 3.05
CA GLY A 318 -8.92 1.77 2.50
C GLY A 318 -8.89 2.06 1.00
N ASN A 319 -9.56 3.15 0.60
CA ASN A 319 -9.65 3.56 -0.81
C ASN A 319 -8.30 3.96 -1.44
N ASP A 320 -7.29 4.35 -0.66
CA ASP A 320 -5.95 4.62 -1.22
C ASP A 320 -5.33 3.33 -1.78
N ALA A 321 -5.50 2.20 -1.10
CA ALA A 321 -5.03 0.90 -1.59
C ALA A 321 -5.79 0.48 -2.85
N VAL A 322 -7.08 0.82 -2.93
CA VAL A 322 -7.92 0.57 -4.10
C VAL A 322 -7.41 1.34 -5.32
N GLU A 323 -7.16 2.65 -5.16
CA GLU A 323 -6.60 3.48 -6.23
C GLU A 323 -5.24 2.97 -6.68
N ARG A 324 -4.38 2.59 -5.74
CA ARG A 324 -3.06 2.03 -6.06
C ARG A 324 -3.17 0.71 -6.82
N ALA A 325 -4.02 -0.19 -6.39
CA ALA A 325 -4.25 -1.47 -7.08
C ALA A 325 -4.71 -1.24 -8.52
N ALA A 326 -5.63 -0.28 -8.75
CA ALA A 326 -6.09 0.09 -10.08
C ALA A 326 -4.95 0.61 -10.96
N GLN A 327 -4.15 1.55 -10.45
CA GLN A 327 -3.02 2.14 -11.18
C GLN A 327 -1.94 1.10 -11.53
N PHE A 328 -1.60 0.21 -10.60
CA PHE A 328 -0.66 -0.88 -10.88
C PHE A 328 -1.20 -1.84 -11.93
N ASN A 329 -2.46 -2.27 -11.82
CA ASN A 329 -3.09 -3.20 -12.76
C ASN A 329 -3.26 -2.61 -14.17
N GLU A 330 -3.46 -1.30 -14.28
CA GLU A 330 -3.49 -0.58 -15.57
C GLU A 330 -2.10 -0.57 -16.24
N ALA A 331 -1.04 -0.30 -15.48
CA ALA A 331 0.32 -0.24 -16.01
C ALA A 331 0.87 -1.63 -16.36
N VAL A 332 0.73 -2.59 -15.45
CA VAL A 332 1.15 -3.97 -15.64
C VAL A 332 0.08 -4.88 -15.02
N PRO A 333 -0.67 -5.65 -15.83
CA PRO A 333 -1.74 -6.50 -15.32
C PRO A 333 -1.22 -7.42 -14.22
N ILE A 334 -1.75 -7.25 -13.01
CA ILE A 334 -1.40 -8.09 -11.87
C ILE A 334 -2.18 -9.41 -11.96
N ASP A 335 -1.67 -10.46 -11.35
CA ASP A 335 -2.31 -11.78 -11.32
C ASP A 335 -3.09 -12.02 -10.02
N GLY A 336 -2.77 -11.25 -8.98
CA GLY A 336 -3.50 -11.24 -7.73
C GLY A 336 -2.87 -10.33 -6.69
N SER A 337 -3.50 -10.26 -5.52
CA SER A 337 -3.12 -9.33 -4.46
C SER A 337 -2.87 -10.03 -3.13
N ILE A 338 -1.93 -9.50 -2.34
CA ILE A 338 -1.76 -9.81 -0.92
C ILE A 338 -2.12 -8.55 -0.14
N LEU A 339 -3.08 -8.66 0.78
CA LEU A 339 -3.43 -7.55 1.67
C LEU A 339 -2.85 -7.78 3.05
N THR A 340 -1.98 -6.86 3.47
CA THR A 340 -1.32 -6.89 4.77
C THR A 340 -2.10 -6.08 5.80
N LYS A 341 -1.74 -6.25 7.08
CA LYS A 341 -2.36 -5.55 8.22
C LYS A 341 -3.88 -5.75 8.29
N ILE A 342 -4.38 -6.89 7.80
CA ILE A 342 -5.81 -7.21 7.83
C ILE A 342 -6.30 -7.37 9.28
N ASP A 343 -5.40 -7.74 10.18
CA ASP A 343 -5.63 -7.82 11.63
C ASP A 343 -5.97 -6.46 12.26
N ALA A 344 -5.57 -5.37 11.61
CA ALA A 344 -5.89 -4.00 12.01
C ALA A 344 -7.04 -3.37 11.21
N ASP A 345 -7.54 -4.04 10.17
CA ASP A 345 -8.70 -3.61 9.38
C ASP A 345 -9.97 -4.34 9.84
N SER A 346 -10.84 -3.64 10.56
CA SER A 346 -12.11 -4.21 11.02
C SER A 346 -13.21 -4.19 9.96
N LYS A 347 -13.01 -3.54 8.80
CA LYS A 347 -14.09 -3.27 7.83
C LYS A 347 -14.03 -4.14 6.58
N GLY A 348 -12.85 -4.50 6.09
CA GLY A 348 -12.66 -5.35 4.91
C GLY A 348 -13.05 -4.71 3.57
N GLY A 349 -13.48 -3.44 3.54
CA GLY A 349 -13.93 -2.77 2.33
C GLY A 349 -12.85 -2.64 1.26
N ALA A 350 -11.59 -2.47 1.66
CA ALA A 350 -10.45 -2.45 0.76
C ALA A 350 -10.30 -3.77 -0.02
N ALA A 351 -10.46 -4.92 0.66
CA ALA A 351 -10.33 -6.23 0.03
C ALA A 351 -11.41 -6.48 -1.02
N ILE A 352 -12.67 -6.17 -0.69
CA ILE A 352 -13.80 -6.29 -1.63
C ILE A 352 -13.57 -5.36 -2.83
N SER A 353 -13.16 -4.13 -2.57
CA SER A 353 -13.00 -3.12 -3.62
C SER A 353 -11.83 -3.41 -4.55
N ILE A 354 -10.69 -3.86 -4.02
CA ILE A 354 -9.54 -4.27 -4.83
C ILE A 354 -9.91 -5.46 -5.72
N ALA A 355 -10.59 -6.48 -5.18
CA ALA A 355 -11.01 -7.64 -5.97
C ALA A 355 -11.93 -7.25 -7.13
N TYR A 356 -12.91 -6.37 -6.86
CA TYR A 356 -13.84 -5.87 -7.87
C TYR A 356 -13.17 -5.02 -8.93
N ILE A 357 -12.39 -4.01 -8.54
CA ILE A 357 -11.85 -2.99 -9.46
C ILE A 357 -10.72 -3.56 -10.31
N THR A 358 -9.85 -4.39 -9.73
CA THR A 358 -8.78 -5.02 -10.51
C THR A 358 -9.30 -6.18 -11.36
N GLY A 359 -10.41 -6.80 -10.95
CA GLY A 359 -10.87 -8.07 -11.51
C GLY A 359 -9.88 -9.21 -11.23
N LYS A 360 -9.09 -9.11 -10.17
CA LYS A 360 -8.04 -10.08 -9.81
C LYS A 360 -8.29 -10.65 -8.41
N PRO A 361 -7.90 -11.91 -8.17
CA PRO A 361 -8.07 -12.56 -6.87
C PRO A 361 -7.26 -11.88 -5.77
N ILE A 362 -7.83 -11.85 -4.57
CA ILE A 362 -7.00 -11.79 -3.36
C ILE A 362 -6.43 -13.19 -3.15
N LEU A 363 -5.11 -13.30 -3.06
CA LEU A 363 -4.40 -14.58 -2.92
C LEU A 363 -4.14 -14.91 -1.45
N PHE A 364 -3.69 -13.92 -0.69
CA PHE A 364 -3.31 -14.09 0.71
C PHE A 364 -3.61 -12.85 1.56
N PHE A 365 -3.75 -13.09 2.85
CA PHE A 365 -3.78 -12.08 3.88
C PHE A 365 -2.53 -12.14 4.76
N GLY A 366 -1.90 -10.99 4.99
CA GLY A 366 -0.87 -10.80 6.00
C GLY A 366 -1.51 -10.37 7.32
N MET A 367 -1.51 -11.25 8.32
CA MET A 367 -2.24 -11.08 9.59
C MET A 367 -1.33 -10.79 10.81
N GLY A 368 -0.14 -10.25 10.60
CA GLY A 368 0.85 -10.10 11.66
C GLY A 368 2.27 -9.90 11.14
N GLN A 369 3.28 -10.08 12.00
CA GLN A 369 4.69 -9.84 11.68
C GLN A 369 5.54 -11.12 11.54
N GLY A 370 5.07 -12.24 12.11
CA GLY A 370 5.76 -13.53 12.04
C GLY A 370 5.69 -14.18 10.67
N TYR A 371 6.59 -15.12 10.38
CA TYR A 371 6.62 -15.83 9.09
C TYR A 371 5.40 -16.72 8.85
N GLU A 372 4.70 -17.15 9.90
CA GLU A 372 3.45 -17.92 9.82
C GLU A 372 2.23 -17.05 9.52
N ASP A 373 2.34 -15.72 9.65
CA ASP A 373 1.22 -14.79 9.56
C ASP A 373 0.88 -14.44 8.11
N LEU A 374 0.84 -15.46 7.24
CA LEU A 374 0.38 -15.40 5.86
C LEU A 374 -0.69 -16.48 5.66
N LYS A 375 -1.94 -16.03 5.57
CA LYS A 375 -3.10 -16.91 5.42
C LYS A 375 -3.58 -16.89 3.96
N LYS A 376 -3.85 -18.06 3.38
CA LYS A 376 -4.50 -18.15 2.06
C LYS A 376 -5.88 -17.50 2.13
N PHE A 377 -6.24 -16.72 1.11
CA PHE A 377 -7.55 -16.11 1.04
C PHE A 377 -8.63 -17.20 0.91
N ASP A 378 -9.68 -17.05 1.70
CA ASP A 378 -10.85 -17.91 1.74
C ASP A 378 -12.07 -16.97 1.71
N PRO A 379 -12.80 -16.90 0.58
CA PRO A 379 -13.92 -15.99 0.40
C PRO A 379 -15.03 -16.19 1.44
N GLU A 380 -15.40 -17.44 1.71
CA GLU A 380 -16.43 -17.80 2.68
C GLU A 380 -16.01 -17.39 4.10
N TRP A 381 -14.79 -17.74 4.51
CA TRP A 381 -14.27 -17.33 5.81
C TRP A 381 -14.23 -15.79 5.92
N PHE A 382 -13.78 -15.11 4.87
CA PHE A 382 -13.70 -13.65 4.85
C PHE A 382 -15.07 -13.01 5.02
N VAL A 383 -16.08 -13.43 4.24
CA VAL A 383 -17.45 -12.94 4.39
C VAL A 383 -17.98 -13.25 5.79
N ASP A 384 -17.78 -14.46 6.32
CA ASP A 384 -18.22 -14.78 7.67
C ASP A 384 -17.60 -13.86 8.74
N GLN A 385 -16.33 -13.47 8.60
CA GLN A 385 -15.70 -12.52 9.51
C GLN A 385 -16.34 -11.12 9.46
N LEU A 386 -16.87 -10.67 8.33
CA LEU A 386 -17.50 -9.36 8.20
C LEU A 386 -18.86 -9.28 8.91
N PHE A 387 -19.57 -10.41 9.00
CA PHE A 387 -20.94 -10.47 9.54
C PHE A 387 -21.03 -11.01 10.97
N ASN A 388 -19.94 -11.57 11.49
CA ASN A 388 -19.85 -12.07 12.87
C ASN A 388 -19.29 -11.04 13.87
N GLN A 389 -19.17 -9.75 13.48
CA GLN A 389 -18.71 -8.66 14.35
C GLN A 389 -19.80 -8.01 15.21
#